data_AF-A0A3D0V8F0-F1
#
_entry.id   AF-A0A3D0V8F0-F1
#
_cell.length_a   1.000
_cell.length_b   1.000
_cell.length_c   1.000
_cell.angle_alpha   90.00
_cell.angle_beta   90.00
_cell.angle_gamma   90.00
#
_symmetry.space_group_name_H-M   'P 1'
#
loop_
_entity.id
_entity.type
_entity.pdbx_description
1 polymer ?
#
loop_
_entity_poly.entity_id
_entity_poly.type
_entity_poly.pdbx_seq_one_letter_code
_entity_poly.pdbx_strand_id
1 'polypeptide(L)'
;ASGVPMAGGYADRCGPGPRQPLVVISPYSKKNFVDHTQTDQASILRFIEDNWGTGQIGDSSADATAGSINAMFNFDHQRNDQVLLNVQDGTVASITRSGNDDDGTLP
;
A
#
# COMPACT_ATOMS: atom_id res chain seq x y z
N ALA A 1 -36.57 -5.89 0.78
CA ALA A 1 -35.53 -4.93 0.36
C ALA A 1 -34.69 -5.61 -0.72
N SER A 2 -34.52 -4.99 -1.88
CA SER A 2 -33.59 -5.50 -2.89
C SER A 2 -32.17 -5.24 -2.36
N GLY A 3 -31.47 -6.28 -1.94
CA GLY A 3 -30.08 -6.17 -1.50
C GLY A 3 -29.17 -5.66 -2.62
N VAL A 4 -28.02 -5.10 -2.26
CA VAL A 4 -26.97 -4.78 -3.22
C VAL A 4 -26.60 -6.09 -3.93
N PRO A 5 -26.65 -6.17 -5.27
CA PRO A 5 -26.37 -7.41 -5.98
C PRO A 5 -24.94 -7.86 -5.69
N MET A 6 -24.81 -9.15 -5.40
CA MET A 6 -23.55 -9.76 -5.00
C MET A 6 -22.65 -9.98 -6.22
N ALA A 7 -21.35 -9.72 -6.08
CA ALA A 7 -20.38 -9.99 -7.14
C ALA A 7 -20.46 -11.47 -7.57
N GLY A 8 -20.70 -11.71 -8.86
CA GLY A 8 -20.79 -13.06 -9.44
C GLY A 8 -22.03 -13.88 -9.06
N GLY A 9 -23.01 -13.30 -8.35
CA GLY A 9 -24.18 -14.05 -7.87
C GLY A 9 -23.94 -14.93 -6.64
N TYR A 10 -22.75 -14.85 -6.05
CA TYR A 10 -22.41 -15.56 -4.82
C TYR A 10 -23.05 -14.90 -3.60
N ALA A 11 -23.78 -15.64 -2.77
CA ALA A 11 -24.28 -15.13 -1.49
C ALA A 11 -23.13 -14.74 -0.54
N ASP A 12 -23.42 -13.89 0.45
CA ASP A 12 -22.53 -13.53 1.58
C ASP A 12 -21.22 -12.75 1.28
N ARG A 13 -20.95 -12.36 0.03
CA ARG A 13 -19.92 -11.38 -0.39
C ARG A 13 -20.33 -9.89 -0.30
N CYS A 14 -21.08 -9.50 0.74
CA CYS A 14 -21.49 -8.10 0.92
C CYS A 14 -20.25 -7.26 1.31
N GLY A 15 -19.91 -6.23 0.56
CA GLY A 15 -18.73 -5.43 0.85
C GLY A 15 -18.55 -4.25 -0.11
N PRO A 16 -17.49 -3.44 0.10
CA PRO A 16 -16.40 -3.63 1.07
C PRO A 16 -16.82 -3.41 2.53
N GLY A 17 -16.04 -3.99 3.47
CA GLY A 17 -16.22 -3.80 4.91
C GLY A 17 -15.74 -2.41 5.41
N PRO A 18 -15.62 -2.19 6.73
CA PRO A 18 -15.15 -0.93 7.29
C PRO A 18 -13.74 -0.56 6.81
N ARG A 19 -13.47 0.74 6.69
CA ARG A 19 -12.17 1.27 6.27
C ARG A 19 -11.06 0.79 7.21
N GLN A 20 -9.95 0.33 6.63
CA GLN A 20 -8.74 -0.08 7.36
C GLN A 20 -7.55 0.80 6.99
N PRO A 21 -6.54 0.92 7.87
CA PRO A 21 -5.25 1.52 7.51
C PRO A 21 -4.52 0.66 6.46
N LEU A 22 -3.95 1.31 5.45
CA LEU A 22 -3.03 0.71 4.49
C LEU A 22 -1.78 1.59 4.43
N VAL A 23 -0.60 0.99 4.62
CA VAL A 23 0.69 1.68 4.61
C VAL A 23 1.64 0.92 3.70
N VAL A 24 2.37 1.66 2.86
CA VAL A 24 3.44 1.13 2.03
C VAL A 24 4.76 1.71 2.53
N ILE A 25 5.68 0.82 2.92
CA ILE A 25 7.04 1.19 3.33
C ILE A 25 8.01 0.56 2.34
N SER A 26 8.69 1.39 1.56
CA SER A 26 9.60 0.97 0.49
C SER A 26 10.57 2.09 0.12
N PRO A 27 11.78 1.79 -0.37
CA PRO A 27 12.63 2.75 -1.07
C PRO A 27 11.90 3.50 -2.20
N TYR A 28 10.90 2.88 -2.83
CA TYR A 28 10.11 3.50 -3.91
C TYR A 28 8.84 4.19 -3.41
N SER A 29 8.57 4.23 -2.11
CA SER A 29 7.37 4.88 -1.58
C SER A 29 7.51 6.40 -1.56
N LYS A 30 6.44 7.11 -1.97
CA LYS A 30 6.39 8.57 -1.90
C LYS A 30 6.48 9.04 -0.44
N LYS A 31 7.32 10.05 -0.16
CA LYS A 31 7.52 10.57 1.20
C LYS A 31 6.33 11.39 1.64
N ASN A 32 5.86 11.15 2.87
CA ASN A 32 4.84 11.98 3.51
C ASN A 32 3.62 12.19 2.59
N PHE A 33 3.18 11.11 1.95
CA PHE A 33 2.14 11.12 0.93
C PHE A 33 0.97 10.25 1.38
N VAL A 34 -0.24 10.79 1.22
CA VAL A 34 -1.50 10.09 1.47
C VAL A 34 -2.19 9.90 0.13
N ASP A 35 -2.37 8.65 -0.27
CA ASP A 35 -3.16 8.31 -1.44
C ASP A 35 -4.65 8.23 -1.06
N HIS A 36 -5.51 8.80 -1.91
CA HIS A 36 -6.95 8.79 -1.75
C HIS A 36 -7.66 7.81 -2.69
N THR A 37 -6.90 7.07 -3.51
CA THR A 37 -7.42 5.97 -4.30
C THR A 37 -8.17 4.99 -3.40
N GLN A 38 -9.37 4.60 -3.79
CA GLN A 38 -10.14 3.62 -3.03
C GLN A 38 -9.48 2.25 -3.18
N THR A 39 -8.98 1.72 -2.07
CA THR A 39 -8.36 0.39 -1.99
C THR A 39 -9.14 -0.52 -1.06
N ASP A 40 -9.02 -1.82 -1.28
CA ASP A 40 -9.49 -2.86 -0.38
C ASP A 40 -8.39 -3.92 -0.16
N GLN A 41 -8.71 -5.05 0.45
CA GLN A 41 -7.72 -6.11 0.69
C GLN A 41 -7.21 -6.74 -0.61
N ALA A 42 -8.03 -6.76 -1.67
CA ALA A 42 -7.63 -7.31 -2.96
C ALA A 42 -6.73 -6.37 -3.76
N SER A 43 -6.60 -5.09 -3.37
CA SER A 43 -5.64 -4.16 -3.97
C SER A 43 -4.19 -4.63 -3.85
N ILE A 44 -3.85 -5.39 -2.80
CA ILE A 44 -2.52 -6.00 -2.63
C ILE A 44 -2.32 -7.13 -3.65
N LEU A 45 -3.35 -7.96 -3.85
CA LEU A 45 -3.32 -9.04 -4.82
C LEU A 45 -3.20 -8.48 -6.24
N ARG A 46 -4.03 -7.50 -6.60
CA ARG A 46 -3.95 -6.81 -7.88
C ARG A 46 -2.55 -6.24 -8.16
N PHE A 47 -1.89 -5.66 -7.14
CA PHE A 47 -0.52 -5.18 -7.29
C PHE A 47 0.48 -6.28 -7.64
N ILE A 48 0.36 -7.45 -7.01
CA ILE A 48 1.19 -8.63 -7.32
C ILE A 48 0.91 -9.09 -8.76
N GLU A 49 -0.36 -9.17 -9.15
CA GLU A 49 -0.76 -9.60 -10.49
C GLU A 49 -0.21 -8.65 -11.57
N ASP A 50 -0.36 -7.33 -11.36
CA ASP A 50 0.12 -6.29 -12.26
C ASP A 50 1.66 -6.32 -12.38
N ASN A 51 2.39 -6.59 -11.28
CA ASN A 51 3.86 -6.60 -11.30
C ASN A 51 4.47 -7.86 -11.95
N TRP A 52 3.84 -9.03 -11.79
CA TRP A 52 4.34 -10.30 -12.34
C TRP A 52 3.60 -10.77 -13.59
N GLY A 53 2.59 -10.04 -14.05
CA GLY A 53 1.84 -10.36 -15.26
C GLY A 53 1.06 -11.67 -15.17
N THR A 54 0.58 -12.04 -13.98
CA THR A 54 -0.12 -13.31 -13.77
C THR A 54 -1.55 -13.29 -14.32
N GLY A 55 -2.09 -12.10 -14.59
CA GLY A 55 -3.51 -11.89 -14.85
C GLY A 55 -4.33 -11.93 -13.57
N GLN A 56 -5.60 -11.51 -13.67
CA GLN A 56 -6.57 -11.58 -12.59
C GLN A 56 -7.03 -13.02 -12.38
N ILE A 57 -7.37 -13.39 -11.14
CA ILE A 57 -7.83 -14.76 -10.82
C ILE A 57 -9.09 -15.14 -11.62
N GLY A 58 -9.99 -14.19 -11.84
CA GLY A 58 -11.28 -14.46 -12.49
C GLY A 58 -12.35 -14.98 -11.52
N ASP A 59 -13.43 -15.56 -12.05
CA ASP A 59 -14.57 -16.08 -11.26
C ASP A 59 -15.13 -15.09 -10.21
N SER A 60 -15.28 -13.83 -10.62
CA SER A 60 -15.74 -12.73 -9.74
C SER A 60 -14.88 -12.57 -8.47
N SER A 61 -13.59 -12.86 -8.55
CA SER A 61 -12.61 -12.42 -7.56
C SER A 61 -12.63 -10.89 -7.43
N ALA A 62 -12.33 -10.39 -6.22
CA ALA A 62 -12.35 -8.96 -5.94
C ALA A 62 -11.18 -8.21 -6.61
N ASP A 63 -10.10 -8.91 -6.97
CA ASP A 63 -8.91 -8.36 -7.66
C ASP A 63 -9.27 -7.56 -8.92
N ALA A 64 -10.22 -8.05 -9.72
CA ALA A 64 -10.67 -7.44 -10.96
C ALA A 64 -11.26 -6.04 -10.76
N THR A 65 -11.79 -5.75 -9.57
CA THR A 65 -12.39 -4.45 -9.22
C THR A 65 -11.58 -3.66 -8.20
N ALA A 66 -10.51 -4.24 -7.64
CA ALA A 66 -9.72 -3.62 -6.60
C ALA A 66 -8.96 -2.40 -7.12
N GLY A 67 -8.83 -1.33 -6.32
CA GLY A 67 -8.03 -0.16 -6.71
C GLY A 67 -6.54 -0.48 -6.81
N SER A 68 -5.81 0.19 -7.70
CA SER A 68 -4.35 0.07 -7.79
C SER A 68 -3.68 0.89 -6.69
N ILE A 69 -2.59 0.35 -6.10
CA ILE A 69 -1.75 1.06 -5.11
C ILE A 69 -0.53 1.75 -5.75
N ASN A 70 -0.41 1.72 -7.08
CA ASN A 70 0.77 2.27 -7.78
C ASN A 70 0.98 3.77 -7.53
N ALA A 71 -0.09 4.53 -7.24
CA ALA A 71 0.01 5.93 -6.91
C ALA A 71 0.81 6.21 -5.61
N MET A 72 0.99 5.22 -4.73
CA MET A 72 1.81 5.31 -3.52
C MET A 72 3.32 5.21 -3.81
N PHE A 73 3.69 4.75 -5.02
CA PHE A 73 5.07 4.55 -5.43
C PHE A 73 5.56 5.62 -6.40
N ASN A 74 6.87 5.82 -6.43
CA ASN A 74 7.62 6.49 -7.48
C ASN A 74 8.78 5.55 -7.87
N PHE A 75 8.57 4.75 -8.92
CA PHE A 75 9.57 3.77 -9.36
C PHE A 75 10.74 4.39 -10.13
N ASP A 76 10.60 5.63 -10.60
CA ASP A 76 11.67 6.38 -11.28
C ASP A 76 12.67 6.99 -10.28
N HIS A 77 12.35 6.97 -8.98
CA HIS A 77 13.20 7.52 -7.94
C HIS A 77 13.26 6.62 -6.71
N GLN A 78 14.36 5.87 -6.59
CA GLN A 78 14.67 5.13 -5.38
C GLN A 78 15.19 6.07 -4.29
N ARG A 79 14.56 5.98 -3.13
CA ARG A 79 15.00 6.67 -1.93
C ARG A 79 15.99 5.81 -1.15
N ASN A 80 16.98 6.49 -0.58
CA ASN A 80 17.99 5.87 0.26
C ASN A 80 17.90 6.37 1.71
N ASP A 81 16.85 7.13 2.05
CA ASP A 81 16.60 7.52 3.44
C ASP A 81 15.84 6.42 4.19
N GLN A 82 16.37 6.03 5.34
CA GLN A 82 15.77 5.02 6.21
C GLN A 82 15.47 5.65 7.56
N VAL A 83 14.27 5.39 8.09
CA VAL A 83 13.87 5.82 9.43
C VAL A 83 13.75 4.57 10.29
N LEU A 84 14.63 4.45 11.29
CA LEU A 84 14.53 3.41 12.30
C LEU A 84 13.76 3.95 13.50
N LEU A 85 12.81 3.17 13.98
CA LEU A 85 11.99 3.53 15.13
C LEU A 85 12.46 2.79 16.37
N ASN A 86 12.34 3.46 17.51
CA ASN A 86 12.46 2.85 18.81
C ASN A 86 11.29 1.87 19.01
N VAL A 87 11.60 0.63 19.39
CA VAL A 87 10.59 -0.45 19.50
C VAL A 87 9.72 -0.34 20.74
N GLN A 88 10.14 0.41 21.76
CA GLN A 88 9.38 0.62 22.99
C GLN A 88 8.31 1.71 22.84
N ASP A 89 8.60 2.79 22.12
CA ASP A 89 7.73 3.98 22.08
C ASP A 89 7.40 4.50 20.67
N GLY A 90 7.99 3.94 19.61
CA GLY A 90 7.75 4.35 18.23
C GLY A 90 8.38 5.69 17.85
N THR A 91 9.21 6.28 18.71
CA THR A 91 9.96 7.50 18.39
C THR A 91 11.06 7.22 17.36
N VAL A 92 11.60 8.26 16.72
CA VAL A 92 12.70 8.10 15.77
C VAL A 92 13.98 7.77 16.54
N ALA A 93 14.52 6.57 16.31
CA ALA A 93 15.81 6.14 16.86
C ALA A 93 16.97 6.63 15.99
N SER A 94 16.83 6.57 14.66
CA SER A 94 17.82 7.12 13.73
C SER A 94 17.23 7.39 12.33
N ILE A 95 17.89 8.27 11.59
CA ILE A 95 17.60 8.54 10.18
C ILE A 95 18.89 8.39 9.39
N THR A 96 18.95 7.43 8.48
CA THR A 96 20.01 7.38 7.46
C THR A 96 19.62 8.35 6.34
N ARG A 97 20.49 9.29 5.95
CA ARG A 97 20.32 10.12 4.75
C ARG A 97 21.42 9.77 3.76
N SER A 98 21.08 9.50 2.51
CA SER A 98 22.08 9.34 1.45
C SER A 98 22.27 10.67 0.73
N GLY A 99 23.32 11.37 1.13
CA GLY A 99 23.84 12.59 0.54
C GLY A 99 25.02 13.00 1.41
N ASN A 100 26.17 13.24 0.78
CA ASN A 100 27.46 13.57 1.39
C ASN A 100 27.37 14.64 2.49
N ASP A 101 27.10 14.24 3.73
CA ASP A 101 27.14 15.08 4.93
C ASP A 101 27.74 14.25 6.07
N ASP A 102 29.07 14.32 6.17
CA ASP A 102 29.81 13.96 7.37
C ASP A 102 29.52 15.01 8.45
N ASP A 103 28.37 14.99 9.13
CA ASP A 103 28.23 15.68 10.44
C ASP A 103 26.94 15.31 11.17
N GLY A 104 27.05 15.20 12.50
CA GLY A 104 25.96 15.59 13.39
C GLY A 104 25.32 14.47 14.18
N THR A 105 25.93 14.15 15.31
CA THR A 105 25.23 13.91 16.58
C THR A 105 23.90 14.66 16.63
N LEU A 106 22.81 13.92 16.86
CA LEU A 106 21.50 14.48 17.18
C LEU A 106 21.58 15.24 18.52
N PRO A 107 20.89 16.38 18.71
CA PRO A 107 20.60 16.89 20.05
C PRO A 107 19.72 15.90 20.84
#